data_AF-A0AAP2CMK5-F1
#
_entry.id   AF-A0AAP2CMK5-F1
#
_cell.length_a   1.000
_cell.length_b   1.000
_cell.length_c   1.000
_cell.angle_alpha   90.00
_cell.angle_beta   90.00
_cell.angle_gamma   90.00
#
_symmetry.space_group_name_H-M   'P 1'
#
loop_
_entity.id
_entity.type
_entity.pdbx_description
1 polymer ?
#
loop_
_entity_poly.entity_id
_entity_poly.type
_entity_poly.pdbx_seq_one_letter_code
_entity_poly.pdbx_strand_id
1 'polypeptide(L)'
;MGAGAFLGLRLFDDAGIPMEDAEEFLRVGLHMPSEVAVPHLIAVHQAGSAEVARFARADREPLVARLDQVNGGFARPLRFEVFEAPDADLFEVSSAVFDPGRAAPEMGQFRGAFRVPGWRRWVNSTTVFFALLGAVTVYFLR
;
A
#
# COMPACT_ATOMS: atom_id res chain seq x y z
N MET A 1 -15.99 20.13 12.33
CA MET A 1 -14.72 19.49 12.73
C MET A 1 -14.44 18.42 11.67
N GLY A 2 -13.28 18.51 11.02
CA GLY A 2 -13.12 18.30 9.57
C GLY A 2 -13.59 16.96 9.00
N ALA A 3 -14.44 17.03 7.97
CA ALA A 3 -14.63 15.90 7.07
C ALA A 3 -13.31 15.72 6.31
N GLY A 4 -12.66 14.56 6.46
CA GLY A 4 -11.27 14.34 6.01
C GLY A 4 -11.05 14.83 4.59
N ALA A 5 -9.90 15.46 4.33
CA ALA A 5 -9.62 16.12 3.04
C ALA A 5 -9.61 15.13 1.85
N PHE A 6 -9.45 13.85 2.15
CA PHE A 6 -9.25 12.77 1.20
C PHE A 6 -10.43 11.80 1.14
N LEU A 7 -10.61 11.21 -0.03
CA LEU A 7 -11.49 10.09 -0.29
C LEU A 7 -10.64 8.87 -0.63
N GLY A 8 -11.12 7.69 -0.25
CA GLY A 8 -10.53 6.41 -0.63
C GLY A 8 -11.37 5.73 -1.71
N LEU A 9 -10.71 4.98 -2.60
CA LEU A 9 -11.35 4.07 -3.55
C LEU A 9 -11.12 2.63 -3.10
N ARG A 10 -12.20 1.89 -2.86
CA ARG A 10 -12.17 0.46 -2.56
C ARG A 10 -12.60 -0.33 -3.78
N LEU A 11 -11.82 -1.35 -4.13
CA LEU A 11 -12.18 -2.34 -5.13
C LEU A 11 -12.63 -3.62 -4.41
N PHE A 12 -13.68 -4.26 -4.92
CA PHE A 12 -14.19 -5.54 -4.40
C PHE A 12 -13.79 -6.67 -5.32
N ASP A 13 -13.46 -7.83 -4.74
CA ASP A 13 -13.17 -9.05 -5.49
C ASP A 13 -14.47 -9.55 -6.15
N ASP A 14 -14.38 -9.86 -7.44
CA ASP A 14 -15.40 -10.60 -8.19
C ASP A 14 -14.71 -11.76 -8.89
N ALA A 15 -14.94 -12.98 -8.39
CA ALA A 15 -14.32 -14.21 -8.84
C ALA A 15 -14.54 -14.53 -10.34
N GLY A 16 -15.40 -13.79 -11.03
CA GLY A 16 -15.63 -13.97 -12.46
C GLY A 16 -15.14 -12.83 -13.36
N ILE A 17 -14.38 -11.88 -12.83
CA ILE A 17 -13.68 -10.86 -13.62
C ILE A 17 -12.22 -11.32 -13.84
N PRO A 18 -11.73 -11.34 -15.08
CA PRO A 18 -10.32 -11.62 -15.36
C PRO A 18 -9.39 -10.66 -14.63
N MET A 19 -8.25 -11.17 -14.13
CA MET A 19 -7.23 -10.34 -13.48
C MET A 19 -6.70 -9.24 -14.42
N GLU A 20 -6.62 -9.53 -15.72
CA GLU A 20 -6.17 -8.58 -16.76
C GLU A 20 -7.12 -7.37 -16.88
N ASP A 21 -8.44 -7.59 -16.84
CA ASP A 21 -9.44 -6.52 -16.87
C ASP A 21 -9.35 -5.64 -15.61
N ALA A 22 -9.11 -6.27 -14.45
CA ALA A 22 -8.92 -5.56 -13.20
C ALA A 22 -7.61 -4.75 -13.17
N GLU A 23 -6.54 -5.27 -13.76
CA GLU A 23 -5.28 -4.55 -13.94
C GLU A 23 -5.46 -3.38 -14.90
N GLU A 24 -6.14 -3.58 -16.03
CA GLU A 24 -6.44 -2.50 -16.97
C GLU A 24 -7.29 -1.40 -16.33
N PHE A 25 -8.27 -1.76 -15.51
CA PHE A 25 -9.07 -0.80 -14.74
C PHE A 25 -8.19 0.09 -13.86
N LEU A 26 -7.25 -0.47 -13.11
CA LEU A 26 -6.33 0.30 -12.26
C LEU A 26 -5.35 1.12 -13.12
N ARG A 27 -4.83 0.55 -14.19
CA ARG A 27 -3.82 1.18 -15.04
C ARG A 27 -4.36 2.35 -15.85
N VAL A 28 -5.53 2.19 -16.45
CA VAL A 28 -6.15 3.23 -17.28
C VAL A 28 -6.99 4.17 -16.42
N GLY A 29 -7.76 3.63 -15.48
CA GLY A 29 -8.67 4.40 -14.63
C GLY A 29 -7.94 5.28 -13.61
N LEU A 30 -6.91 4.72 -12.95
CA LEU A 30 -6.15 5.40 -11.89
C LEU A 30 -4.75 5.82 -12.32
N HIS A 31 -4.38 5.63 -13.59
CA HIS A 31 -3.01 5.84 -14.09
C HIS A 31 -1.95 5.08 -13.27
N MET A 32 -2.31 3.91 -12.75
CA MET A 32 -1.46 3.11 -11.88
C MET A 32 -0.54 2.18 -12.70
N PRO A 33 0.79 2.24 -12.57
CA PRO A 33 1.68 1.30 -13.24
C PRO A 33 1.36 -0.15 -12.85
N SER A 34 1.56 -1.10 -13.78
CA SER A 34 1.29 -2.53 -13.54
C SER A 34 2.02 -3.07 -12.31
N GLU A 35 3.27 -2.65 -12.07
CA GLU A 35 4.03 -3.05 -10.89
C GLU A 35 3.40 -2.63 -9.55
N VAL A 36 2.55 -1.59 -9.56
CA VAL A 36 1.80 -1.12 -8.39
C VAL A 36 0.39 -1.73 -8.36
N ALA A 37 -0.25 -1.89 -9.52
CA ALA A 37 -1.61 -2.43 -9.63
C ALA A 37 -1.71 -3.88 -9.16
N VAL A 38 -0.77 -4.74 -9.55
CA VAL A 38 -0.81 -6.18 -9.24
C VAL A 38 -0.83 -6.45 -7.73
N PRO A 39 0.04 -5.84 -6.88
CA PRO A 39 -0.06 -5.97 -5.43
C PRO A 39 -1.42 -5.56 -4.85
N HIS A 40 -2.05 -4.50 -5.36
CA HIS A 40 -3.39 -4.10 -4.93
C HIS A 40 -4.44 -5.13 -5.29
N LEU A 41 -4.40 -5.71 -6.50
CA LEU A 41 -5.33 -6.76 -6.92
C LEU A 41 -5.17 -8.04 -6.10
N ILE A 42 -3.93 -8.41 -5.75
CA ILE A 42 -3.68 -9.54 -4.84
C ILE A 42 -4.32 -9.26 -3.47
N ALA A 43 -4.16 -8.04 -2.94
CA ALA A 43 -4.78 -7.65 -1.67
C ALA A 43 -6.32 -7.69 -1.74
N VAL A 44 -6.91 -7.22 -2.84
CA VAL A 44 -8.36 -7.30 -3.09
C VAL A 44 -8.83 -8.76 -3.08
N HIS A 45 -8.14 -9.63 -3.82
CA HIS A 45 -8.49 -11.04 -3.91
C HIS A 45 -8.40 -11.77 -2.56
N GLN A 46 -7.35 -11.48 -1.78
CA GLN A 46 -7.15 -12.11 -0.47
C GLN A 46 -8.15 -11.64 0.61
N ALA A 47 -8.53 -10.37 0.58
CA ALA A 47 -9.39 -9.76 1.60
C ALA A 47 -10.86 -9.64 1.17
N GLY A 48 -11.20 -10.02 -0.07
CA GLY A 48 -12.50 -9.79 -0.69
C GLY A 48 -12.76 -8.32 -1.07
N SER A 49 -12.00 -7.38 -0.53
CA SER A 49 -11.95 -5.98 -0.96
C SER A 49 -10.71 -5.29 -0.39
N ALA A 50 -10.18 -4.28 -1.09
CA ALA A 50 -9.08 -3.47 -0.58
C ALA A 50 -9.16 -2.03 -1.07
N GLU A 51 -8.59 -1.11 -0.29
CA GLU A 51 -8.35 0.27 -0.73
C GLU A 51 -7.22 0.28 -1.75
N VAL A 52 -7.49 0.84 -2.93
CA VAL A 52 -6.54 0.86 -4.07
C VAL A 52 -6.02 2.27 -4.40
N ALA A 53 -6.73 3.33 -3.98
CA ALA A 53 -6.26 4.70 -4.18
C ALA A 53 -6.85 5.67 -3.16
N ARG A 54 -6.14 6.80 -2.96
CA ARG A 54 -6.62 7.98 -2.24
C ARG A 54 -6.54 9.20 -3.15
N PHE A 55 -7.53 10.08 -3.07
CA PHE A 55 -7.60 11.28 -3.90
C PHE A 55 -8.31 12.42 -3.15
N ALA A 56 -8.13 13.66 -3.60
CA ALA A 56 -8.77 14.81 -2.99
C ALA A 56 -10.28 14.81 -3.30
N ARG A 57 -11.10 15.32 -2.37
CA ARG A 57 -12.56 15.43 -2.60
C ARG A 57 -12.92 16.19 -3.89
N ALA A 58 -12.13 17.19 -4.26
CA ALA A 58 -12.32 17.98 -5.47
C ALA A 58 -12.24 17.13 -6.76
N ASP A 59 -11.51 16.02 -6.73
CA ASP A 59 -11.28 15.14 -7.88
C ASP A 59 -12.31 14.01 -7.99
N ARG A 60 -13.30 13.94 -7.08
CA ARG A 60 -14.29 12.85 -7.04
C ARG A 60 -15.03 12.67 -8.35
N GLU A 61 -15.73 13.71 -8.79
CA GLU A 61 -16.57 13.64 -10.00
C GLU A 61 -15.75 13.28 -11.25
N PRO A 62 -14.62 13.95 -11.57
CA PRO A 62 -13.85 13.58 -12.74
C PRO A 62 -13.21 12.19 -12.65
N LEU A 63 -12.83 11.73 -11.45
CA LEU A 63 -12.28 10.39 -11.25
C LEU A 63 -13.36 9.32 -11.46
N VAL A 64 -14.51 9.44 -10.79
CA VAL A 64 -15.61 8.47 -10.89
C VAL A 64 -16.12 8.38 -12.32
N ALA A 65 -16.30 9.51 -13.01
CA ALA A 65 -16.72 9.51 -14.41
C ALA A 65 -15.74 8.75 -15.32
N ARG A 66 -14.42 8.91 -15.09
CA ARG A 66 -13.40 8.15 -15.82
C ARG A 66 -13.47 6.66 -15.50
N LEU A 67 -13.60 6.30 -14.22
CA LEU A 67 -13.68 4.91 -13.80
C LEU A 67 -14.91 4.23 -14.38
N ASP A 68 -16.08 4.88 -14.35
CA ASP A 68 -17.30 4.38 -14.98
C ASP A 68 -17.15 4.22 -16.50
N GLN A 69 -16.46 5.16 -17.16
CA GLN A 69 -16.17 5.05 -18.58
C GLN A 69 -15.30 3.83 -18.92
N VAL A 70 -14.23 3.61 -18.16
CA VAL A 70 -13.36 2.43 -18.34
C VAL A 70 -14.15 1.15 -18.02
N ASN A 71 -14.92 1.17 -16.94
CA ASN A 71 -15.69 0.02 -16.48
C ASN A 71 -16.79 -0.40 -17.45
N GLY A 72 -17.38 0.56 -18.17
CA GLY A 72 -18.36 0.29 -19.23
C GLY A 72 -17.77 -0.37 -20.48
N GLY A 73 -16.43 -0.40 -20.62
CA GLY A 73 -15.73 -1.13 -21.67
C GLY A 73 -15.60 -2.63 -21.41
N PHE A 74 -15.80 -3.07 -20.16
CA PHE A 74 -15.65 -4.47 -19.79
C PHE A 74 -16.96 -5.25 -19.96
N ALA A 75 -16.84 -6.53 -20.34
CA ALA A 75 -17.99 -7.43 -20.42
C ALA A 75 -18.68 -7.61 -19.05
N ARG A 76 -17.90 -7.49 -17.97
CA ARG A 76 -18.38 -7.52 -16.60
C ARG A 76 -17.79 -6.32 -15.83
N PRO A 77 -18.62 -5.37 -15.38
CA PRO A 77 -18.12 -4.21 -14.67
C PRO A 77 -17.59 -4.60 -13.28
N LEU A 78 -16.42 -4.07 -12.94
CA LEU A 78 -15.85 -4.14 -11.61
C LEU A 78 -16.70 -3.37 -10.61
N ARG A 79 -16.76 -3.88 -9.39
CA ARG A 79 -17.44 -3.23 -8.27
C ARG A 79 -16.44 -2.40 -7.48
N PHE A 80 -16.69 -1.11 -7.36
CA PHE A 80 -15.89 -0.20 -6.54
C PHE A 80 -16.78 0.72 -5.70
N GLU A 81 -16.21 1.25 -4.62
CA GLU A 81 -16.86 2.20 -3.72
C GLU A 81 -15.91 3.35 -3.39
N VAL A 82 -16.44 4.57 -3.37
CA VAL A 82 -15.73 5.74 -2.84
C VAL A 82 -16.19 5.97 -1.40
N PHE A 83 -15.27 5.95 -0.46
CA PHE A 83 -15.54 6.15 0.97
C PHE A 83 -14.75 7.34 1.52
N GLU A 84 -15.20 7.90 2.64
CA GLU A 84 -14.42 8.91 3.34
C GLU A 84 -13.21 8.24 3.98
N ALA A 85 -12.01 8.55 3.48
CA ALA A 85 -10.79 8.10 4.11
C ALA A 85 -10.61 8.92 5.40
N PRO A 86 -10.32 8.29 6.55
CA PRO A 86 -9.89 9.05 7.71
C PRO A 86 -8.65 9.85 7.29
N ASP A 87 -8.53 11.08 7.80
CA ASP A 87 -7.23 11.76 7.82
C ASP A 87 -6.32 10.87 8.67
N ALA A 88 -5.64 9.93 8.02
CA ALA A 88 -4.60 9.18 8.66
C ALA A 88 -3.52 10.23 8.98
N ASP A 89 -3.11 10.28 10.25
CA ASP A 89 -1.85 10.90 10.64
C ASP A 89 -0.73 10.17 9.88
N LEU A 90 -0.54 10.52 8.62
CA LEU A 90 0.58 10.05 7.82
C LEU A 90 1.80 10.65 8.49
N PHE A 91 2.76 9.80 8.84
CA PHE A 91 4.12 10.25 9.04
C PHE A 91 4.50 11.08 7.81
N GLU A 92 4.58 12.39 7.98
CA GLU A 92 5.09 13.31 6.98
C GLU A 92 6.53 12.88 6.71
N VAL A 93 6.75 12.08 5.66
CA VAL A 93 8.09 11.86 5.13
C VAL A 93 8.47 13.19 4.49
N SER A 94 9.00 14.08 5.32
CA SER A 94 9.41 15.43 4.97
C SER A 94 10.22 15.41 3.67
N SER A 95 9.86 16.32 2.76
CA SER A 95 10.51 16.59 1.48
C SER A 95 11.97 17.04 1.58
N ALA A 96 12.60 17.02 2.76
CA ALA A 96 14.01 17.36 2.97
C ALA A 96 15.00 16.42 2.23
N VAL A 97 14.54 15.30 1.69
CA VAL A 97 15.37 14.38 0.89
C VAL A 97 15.57 14.87 -0.56
N PHE A 98 14.74 15.79 -1.06
CA PHE A 98 14.72 16.20 -2.48
C PHE A 98 15.27 17.60 -2.75
N ASP A 99 16.08 18.17 -1.85
CA ASP A 99 16.74 19.46 -2.06
C ASP A 99 18.27 19.28 -2.28
N PRO A 100 18.72 18.79 -3.45
CA PRO A 100 20.13 18.52 -3.72
C PRO A 100 20.99 19.80 -3.75
N GLY A 101 20.37 20.99 -3.75
CA GLY A 101 21.05 22.28 -3.82
C GLY A 101 21.61 22.80 -2.49
N ARG A 102 21.33 22.14 -1.36
CA ARG A 102 21.77 22.59 -0.03
C ARG A 102 22.48 21.51 0.81
N ALA A 103 23.03 20.48 0.17
CA ALA A 103 23.97 19.57 0.80
C ALA A 103 25.35 20.23 0.94
N ALA A 104 25.45 21.26 1.79
CA ALA A 104 26.73 21.72 2.29
C ALA A 104 27.29 20.62 3.22
N PRO A 105 28.46 20.04 2.93
CA PRO A 105 29.03 18.98 3.76
C PRO A 105 29.61 19.60 5.01
N GLU A 106 28.80 19.81 6.04
CA GLU A 106 29.33 20.00 7.38
C GLU A 106 29.84 18.65 7.87
N MET A 107 31.17 18.51 7.85
CA MET A 107 31.89 17.43 8.54
C MET A 107 31.65 17.55 10.06
N GLY A 108 30.46 17.14 10.49
CA GLY A 108 29.99 17.13 11.86
C GLY A 108 29.63 15.71 12.28
N GLN A 109 30.66 14.90 12.54
CA GLN A 109 30.69 13.89 13.60
C GLN A 109 29.31 13.34 14.07
N PHE A 110 28.67 12.47 13.29
CA PHE A 110 27.56 11.65 13.80
C PHE A 110 28.10 10.57 14.75
N ARG A 111 28.38 10.96 16.00
CA ARG A 111 28.44 10.05 17.15
C ARG A 111 27.12 10.13 17.91
N GLY A 112 26.06 9.63 17.28
CA GLY A 112 24.77 9.38 17.91
C GLY A 112 24.48 7.89 17.86
N ALA A 113 24.75 7.18 18.95
CA ALA A 113 24.34 5.79 19.10
C ALA A 113 22.80 5.73 19.15
N PHE A 114 22.15 5.30 18.07
CA PHE A 114 20.75 4.92 18.07
C PHE A 114 20.55 3.70 18.97
N ARG A 115 20.42 3.94 20.28
CA ARG A 115 19.99 2.91 21.24
C ARG A 115 18.47 2.88 21.21
N VAL A 116 17.91 2.16 20.24
CA VAL A 116 16.49 1.81 20.23
C VAL A 116 16.26 0.84 21.40
N PRO A 117 15.59 1.26 22.51
CA PRO A 117 15.34 0.39 23.65
C PRO A 117 14.23 -0.59 23.27
N GLY A 118 14.61 -1.69 22.63
CA GLY A 118 13.67 -2.69 22.09
C GLY A 118 14.24 -3.53 20.95
N TRP A 119 15.28 -3.06 20.25
CA TRP A 119 15.87 -3.79 19.12
C TRP A 119 16.50 -5.12 19.55
N ARG A 120 17.10 -5.18 20.75
CA ARG A 120 17.60 -6.45 21.32
C ARG A 120 16.49 -7.47 21.59
N ARG A 121 15.26 -7.04 21.92
CA ARG A 121 14.14 -7.98 22.13
C ARG A 121 13.65 -8.54 20.79
N TRP A 122 13.58 -7.72 19.75
CA TRP A 122 13.17 -8.17 18.42
C TRP A 122 14.12 -9.23 17.86
N VAL A 123 15.44 -9.01 17.92
CA VAL A 123 16.46 -9.94 17.39
C VAL A 123 16.57 -11.22 18.23
N ASN A 124 16.40 -11.15 19.56
CA ASN A 124 16.42 -12.35 20.41
C ASN A 124 15.20 -13.25 20.17
N SER A 125 14.02 -12.69 19.90
CA SER A 125 12.83 -13.50 19.59
C SER A 125 12.93 -14.23 18.25
N THR A 126 13.54 -13.61 17.22
CA THR A 126 13.72 -14.28 15.92
C THR A 126 14.72 -15.43 16.00
N THR A 127 15.82 -15.25 16.72
CA THR A 127 16.89 -16.27 16.82
C THR A 127 16.41 -17.54 17.54
N VAL A 128 15.61 -17.41 18.60
CA VAL A 128 15.05 -18.56 19.32
C VAL A 128 14.04 -19.35 18.48
N PHE A 129 13.20 -18.65 17.70
CA PHE A 129 12.21 -19.29 16.85
C PHE A 129 12.87 -20.20 15.78
N PHE A 130 13.92 -19.73 15.11
CA PHE A 130 14.67 -20.53 14.13
C PHE A 130 15.41 -21.72 14.78
N ALA A 131 15.96 -21.55 15.98
CA ALA A 131 16.62 -22.64 16.70
C ALA A 131 15.64 -23.76 17.10
N LEU A 132 14.45 -23.40 17.58
CA LEU A 132 13.41 -24.38 17.92
C LEU A 132 12.87 -25.08 16.67
N LEU A 133 12.66 -24.36 15.56
CA LEU A 133 12.21 -24.96 14.31
C LEU A 133 13.22 -25.99 13.78
N GLY A 134 14.50 -25.63 13.75
CA GLY A 134 15.57 -26.53 13.31
C GLY A 134 15.70 -27.79 14.18
N ALA A 135 15.55 -27.66 15.51
CA ALA A 135 15.61 -28.80 16.42
C ALA A 135 14.42 -29.78 16.23
N VAL A 136 13.22 -29.25 16.01
CA VAL A 136 12.02 -30.08 15.74
C VAL A 136 12.17 -30.81 14.41
N THR A 137 12.69 -30.16 13.37
CA THR A 137 12.93 -30.80 12.06
C THR A 137 13.91 -31.98 12.16
N VAL A 138 14.97 -31.86 12.96
CA VAL A 138 15.95 -32.95 13.15
C VAL A 138 15.36 -34.14 13.93
N TYR A 139 14.44 -33.91 14.87
CA TYR A 139 13.79 -34.99 15.62
C TYR A 139 12.90 -35.87 14.73
N PHE A 140 12.19 -35.27 13.76
CA PHE A 140 11.29 -36.00 12.86
C PHE A 140 11.98 -36.74 11.71
N LEU A 141 13.22 -36.38 11.38
CA LEU A 141 14.02 -37.04 10.33
C LEU A 141 14.83 -38.24 10.84
N ARG A 142 14.82 -38.48 12.15
CA ARG A 142 15.50 -39.61 12.80
C ARG A 142 14.48 -40.65 13.24
#